data_AF-A0A2W4ZSF7-F1
#
_entry.id   AF-A0A2W4ZSF7-F1
#
_cell.length_a   1.000
_cell.length_b   1.000
_cell.length_c   1.000
_cell.angle_alpha   90.00
_cell.angle_beta   90.00
_cell.angle_gamma   90.00
#
_symmetry.space_group_name_H-M   'P 1'
#
loop_
_entity.id
_entity.type
_entity.pdbx_description
1 polymer ?
#
loop_
_entity_poly.entity_id
_entity_poly.type
_entity_poly.pdbx_seq_one_letter_code
_entity_poly.pdbx_strand_id
1 'polypeptide(L)'
;WIDAENALIAKLSAKDQESFFIMRNKHSIIRAVEVVERDVGAAVKSCGKANPDMKDKMTSRFDQWKDAVNPILDTARKSLEREINEQKIVDVGAAKNVLKLNDAAYKDGEKNMKKVPISTKEACEGLLASMNRTEDDMVTLLQQTLLPESVIRKRSDDADKAEGKKKESAKPDEKKKAE
;
A
#
# COMPACT_ATOMS: atom_id res chain seq x y z
N TRP A 1 -5.77 17.79 0.33
CA TRP A 1 -6.25 16.62 -0.44
C TRP A 1 -7.53 16.05 0.19
N ILE A 2 -7.57 15.90 1.52
CA ILE A 2 -8.76 15.47 2.28
C ILE A 2 -10.02 16.25 1.89
N ASP A 3 -9.98 17.58 1.84
CA ASP A 3 -11.15 18.38 1.46
C ASP A 3 -11.66 18.09 0.05
N ALA A 4 -10.75 17.82 -0.89
CA ALA A 4 -11.10 17.47 -2.27
C ALA A 4 -11.70 16.05 -2.34
N GLU A 5 -11.16 15.10 -1.57
CA GLU A 5 -11.74 13.75 -1.43
C GLU A 5 -13.15 13.84 -0.83
N ASN A 6 -13.31 14.55 0.30
CA ASN A 6 -14.59 14.72 0.98
C ASN A 6 -15.65 15.36 0.07
N ALA A 7 -15.28 16.41 -0.67
CA ALA A 7 -16.19 17.07 -1.61
C ALA A 7 -16.61 16.13 -2.77
N LEU A 8 -15.73 15.23 -3.19
CA LEU A 8 -16.01 14.25 -4.24
C LEU A 8 -16.96 13.16 -3.74
N ILE A 9 -16.72 12.62 -2.54
CA ILE A 9 -17.46 11.46 -2.03
C ILE A 9 -18.77 11.80 -1.33
N ALA A 10 -18.94 13.03 -0.83
CA ALA A 10 -20.12 13.42 -0.04
C ALA A 10 -21.45 13.30 -0.81
N LYS A 11 -21.41 13.29 -2.15
CA LYS A 11 -22.58 13.19 -3.02
C LYS A 11 -22.87 11.74 -3.45
N LEU A 12 -22.00 10.81 -3.11
CA LEU A 12 -22.06 9.42 -3.55
C LEU A 12 -22.93 8.59 -2.60
N SER A 13 -23.54 7.53 -3.14
CA SER A 13 -24.16 6.50 -2.31
C SER A 13 -23.09 5.80 -1.45
N ALA A 14 -23.47 5.18 -0.32
CA ALA A 14 -22.52 4.45 0.52
C ALA A 14 -21.73 3.39 -0.28
N LYS A 15 -22.41 2.72 -1.22
CA LYS A 15 -21.80 1.75 -2.12
C LYS A 15 -20.74 2.39 -3.01
N ASP A 16 -21.03 3.55 -3.60
CA ASP A 16 -20.11 4.23 -4.51
C ASP A 16 -18.95 4.89 -3.76
N GLN A 17 -19.17 5.38 -2.53
CA GLN A 17 -18.09 5.82 -1.64
C GLN A 17 -17.11 4.68 -1.37
N GLU A 18 -17.63 3.50 -1.06
CA GLU A 18 -16.80 2.31 -0.85
C GLU A 18 -16.01 1.93 -2.11
N SER A 19 -16.63 1.94 -3.29
CA SER A 19 -15.92 1.72 -4.57
C SER A 19 -14.79 2.74 -4.76
N PHE A 20 -15.04 4.01 -4.47
CA PHE A 20 -14.01 5.05 -4.56
C PHE A 20 -12.87 4.80 -3.56
N PHE A 21 -13.18 4.43 -2.31
CA PHE A 21 -12.17 4.10 -1.32
C PHE A 21 -11.34 2.88 -1.68
N ILE A 22 -11.93 1.87 -2.33
CA ILE A 22 -11.20 0.72 -2.86
C ILE A 22 -10.17 1.19 -3.90
N MET A 23 -10.55 2.02 -4.88
CA MET A 23 -9.60 2.57 -5.85
C MET A 23 -8.51 3.43 -5.20
N ARG A 24 -8.88 4.28 -4.23
CA ARG A 24 -7.93 5.11 -3.48
C ARG A 24 -6.94 4.26 -2.68
N ASN A 25 -7.39 3.16 -2.07
CA ASN A 25 -6.52 2.24 -1.35
C ASN A 25 -5.56 1.52 -2.29
N LYS A 26 -6.04 1.07 -3.46
CA LYS A 26 -5.18 0.49 -4.51
C LYS A 26 -4.08 1.48 -4.92
N HIS A 27 -4.44 2.74 -5.16
CA HIS A 27 -3.49 3.82 -5.46
C HIS A 27 -2.45 4.01 -4.36
N SER A 28 -2.89 4.09 -3.09
CA SER A 28 -1.98 4.25 -1.95
C SER A 28 -1.01 3.08 -1.78
N ILE A 29 -1.45 1.84 -2.04
CA ILE A 29 -0.58 0.65 -2.01
C ILE A 29 0.47 0.72 -3.11
N ILE A 30 0.07 1.00 -4.35
CA ILE A 30 0.99 1.16 -5.49
C ILE A 30 2.06 2.21 -5.16
N ARG A 31 1.63 3.37 -4.64
CA ARG A 31 2.54 4.45 -4.24
C ARG A 31 3.49 4.03 -3.12
N ALA A 32 3.02 3.29 -2.13
CA ALA A 32 3.85 2.79 -1.03
C ALA A 32 4.97 1.87 -1.54
N VAL A 33 4.65 0.97 -2.49
CA VAL A 33 5.65 0.09 -3.12
C VAL A 33 6.72 0.90 -3.86
N GLU A 34 6.32 1.94 -4.61
CA GLU A 34 7.27 2.84 -5.30
C GLU A 34 8.20 3.56 -4.32
N VAL A 35 7.69 3.98 -3.16
CA VAL A 35 8.50 4.59 -2.10
C VAL A 35 9.52 3.60 -1.56
N VAL A 36 9.10 2.35 -1.30
CA VAL A 36 9.97 1.28 -0.83
C VAL A 36 11.07 0.98 -1.85
N GLU A 37 10.74 0.79 -3.13
CA GLU A 37 11.72 0.57 -4.20
C GLU A 37 12.77 1.69 -4.23
N ARG A 38 12.31 2.96 -4.21
CA ARG A 38 13.18 4.13 -4.23
C ARG A 38 14.12 4.16 -3.02
N ASP A 39 13.59 3.92 -1.83
CA ASP A 39 14.35 4.04 -0.57
C ASP A 39 15.32 2.87 -0.37
N VAL A 40 14.92 1.65 -0.74
CA VAL A 40 15.81 0.48 -0.79
C VAL A 40 16.93 0.73 -1.82
N GLY A 41 16.61 1.24 -3.00
CA GLY A 41 17.62 1.58 -4.02
C GLY A 41 18.60 2.66 -3.56
N ALA A 42 18.12 3.67 -2.81
CA ALA A 42 18.98 4.68 -2.20
C ALA A 42 19.90 4.06 -1.13
N ALA A 43 19.38 3.15 -0.31
CA ALA A 43 20.15 2.46 0.71
C ALA A 43 21.20 1.52 0.11
N VAL A 44 20.88 0.77 -0.95
CA VAL A 44 21.83 -0.04 -1.74
C VAL A 44 22.99 0.81 -2.26
N LYS A 45 22.67 1.97 -2.86
CA LYS A 45 23.70 2.91 -3.34
C LYS A 45 24.58 3.43 -2.21
N SER A 46 24.00 3.75 -1.06
CA SER A 46 24.74 4.20 0.13
C SER A 46 25.66 3.10 0.66
N CYS A 47 25.13 1.89 0.83
CA CYS A 47 25.89 0.73 1.28
C CYS A 47 27.03 0.36 0.34
N GLY A 48 26.81 0.33 -0.96
CA GLY A 48 27.87 0.02 -1.94
C GLY A 48 28.96 1.10 -2.05
N LYS A 49 28.67 2.35 -1.67
CA LYS A 49 29.69 3.41 -1.54
C LYS A 49 30.51 3.26 -0.27
N ALA A 50 29.87 2.93 0.84
CA ALA A 50 30.52 2.80 2.15
C ALA A 50 31.27 1.47 2.32
N ASN A 51 30.79 0.39 1.68
CA ASN A 51 31.31 -0.97 1.78
C ASN A 51 31.50 -1.54 0.36
N PRO A 52 32.60 -1.20 -0.34
CA PRO A 52 32.81 -1.59 -1.74
C PRO A 52 32.80 -3.11 -1.98
N ASP A 53 33.21 -3.90 -0.98
CA ASP A 53 33.19 -5.36 -1.00
C ASP A 53 31.77 -5.94 -1.11
N MET A 54 30.75 -5.21 -0.67
CA MET A 54 29.35 -5.65 -0.71
C MET A 54 28.58 -5.12 -1.93
N LYS A 55 29.17 -4.18 -2.68
CA LYS A 55 28.48 -3.39 -3.72
C LYS A 55 27.78 -4.27 -4.75
N ASP A 56 28.48 -5.24 -5.31
CA ASP A 56 27.97 -6.07 -6.39
C ASP A 56 26.86 -6.99 -5.89
N LYS A 57 27.04 -7.57 -4.69
CA LYS A 57 26.03 -8.42 -4.04
C LYS A 57 24.74 -7.64 -3.76
N MET A 58 24.84 -6.42 -3.22
CA MET A 58 23.66 -5.58 -2.95
C MET A 58 22.96 -5.11 -4.22
N THR A 59 23.74 -4.73 -5.23
CA THR A 59 23.20 -4.28 -6.51
C THR A 59 22.48 -5.43 -7.21
N SER A 60 23.12 -6.59 -7.31
CA SER A 60 22.52 -7.79 -7.92
C SER A 60 21.25 -8.24 -7.18
N ARG A 61 21.25 -8.23 -5.85
CA ARG A 61 20.04 -8.57 -5.08
C ARG A 61 18.91 -7.56 -5.32
N PHE A 62 19.23 -6.27 -5.38
CA PHE A 62 18.23 -5.23 -5.67
C PHE A 62 17.72 -5.30 -7.11
N ASP A 63 18.55 -5.69 -8.07
CA ASP A 63 18.12 -5.93 -9.44
C ASP A 63 17.12 -7.10 -9.51
N GLN A 64 17.42 -8.23 -8.85
CA GLN A 64 16.47 -9.35 -8.72
C GLN A 64 15.15 -8.93 -8.04
N TRP A 65 15.25 -8.07 -7.02
CA TRP A 65 14.07 -7.52 -6.34
C TRP A 65 13.17 -6.76 -7.31
N LYS A 66 13.75 -5.88 -8.13
CA LYS A 66 13.00 -5.11 -9.14
C LYS A 66 12.41 -6.02 -10.20
N ASP A 67 13.15 -7.04 -10.65
CA ASP A 67 12.68 -7.97 -11.66
C ASP A 67 11.44 -8.76 -11.18
N ALA A 68 11.35 -9.04 -9.88
CA ALA A 68 10.17 -9.66 -9.28
C ALA A 68 9.00 -8.68 -9.07
N VAL A 69 9.29 -7.46 -8.58
CA VAL A 69 8.25 -6.50 -8.15
C VAL A 69 7.71 -5.66 -9.31
N ASN A 70 8.58 -5.13 -10.17
CA ASN A 70 8.21 -4.11 -11.16
C ASN A 70 7.18 -4.59 -12.21
N PRO A 71 7.25 -5.83 -12.73
CA PRO A 71 6.21 -6.32 -13.64
C PRO A 71 4.81 -6.33 -13.02
N ILE A 72 4.72 -6.66 -11.72
CA ILE A 72 3.45 -6.69 -10.98
C ILE A 72 3.00 -5.26 -10.68
N LEU A 73 3.93 -4.38 -10.30
CA LEU A 73 3.67 -2.96 -10.07
C LEU A 73 3.08 -2.29 -11.33
N ASP A 74 3.66 -2.56 -12.50
CA ASP A 74 3.17 -2.04 -13.77
C ASP A 74 1.79 -2.61 -14.14
N THR A 75 1.54 -3.88 -13.82
CA THR A 75 0.22 -4.49 -14.00
C THR A 75 -0.81 -3.84 -13.09
N ALA A 76 -0.47 -3.59 -11.82
CA ALA A 76 -1.33 -2.91 -10.84
C ALA A 76 -1.66 -1.47 -11.29
N ARG A 77 -0.66 -0.71 -11.74
CA ARG A 77 -0.85 0.64 -12.30
C ARG A 77 -1.82 0.62 -13.48
N LYS A 78 -1.62 -0.27 -14.45
CA LYS A 78 -2.49 -0.39 -15.64
C LYS A 78 -3.91 -0.82 -15.26
N SER A 79 -4.06 -1.75 -14.30
CA SER A 79 -5.38 -2.17 -13.84
C SER A 79 -6.12 -1.02 -13.17
N LEU A 80 -5.48 -0.30 -12.25
CA LEU A 80 -6.08 0.83 -11.57
C LEU A 80 -6.44 1.96 -12.53
N GLU A 81 -5.56 2.29 -13.48
CA GLU A 81 -5.85 3.31 -14.49
C GLU A 81 -7.08 2.94 -15.32
N ARG A 82 -7.21 1.66 -15.71
CA ARG A 82 -8.41 1.16 -16.38
C ARG A 82 -9.65 1.28 -15.49
N GLU A 83 -9.58 0.84 -14.22
CA GLU A 83 -10.67 0.93 -13.26
C GLU A 83 -11.15 2.39 -13.08
N ILE A 84 -10.23 3.35 -12.96
CA ILE A 84 -10.54 4.79 -12.85
C ILE A 84 -11.22 5.34 -14.11
N ASN A 85 -10.85 4.85 -15.28
CA ASN A 85 -11.41 5.30 -16.56
C ASN A 85 -12.76 4.64 -16.88
N GLU A 86 -13.00 3.41 -16.41
CA GLU A 86 -14.21 2.63 -16.72
C GLU A 86 -15.33 2.79 -15.66
N GLN A 87 -14.97 3.16 -14.43
CA GLN A 87 -15.94 3.45 -13.38
C GLN A 87 -16.92 4.56 -13.79
N LYS A 88 -18.13 4.51 -13.25
CA LYS A 88 -19.22 5.47 -13.52
C LYS A 88 -19.73 6.17 -12.25
N ILE A 89 -18.93 6.15 -11.20
CA ILE A 89 -19.28 6.70 -9.88
C ILE A 89 -18.91 8.19 -9.75
N VAL A 90 -17.80 8.61 -10.35
CA VAL A 90 -17.31 10.00 -10.32
C VAL A 90 -16.73 10.40 -11.68
N ASP A 91 -16.59 11.71 -11.90
CA ASP A 91 -15.81 12.21 -13.04
C ASP A 91 -14.35 11.71 -12.98
N VAL A 92 -13.84 11.22 -14.11
CA VAL A 92 -12.49 10.65 -14.24
C VAL A 92 -11.42 11.68 -13.90
N GLY A 93 -11.59 12.92 -14.35
CA GLY A 93 -10.68 14.02 -14.06
C GLY A 93 -10.64 14.36 -12.58
N ALA A 94 -11.81 14.40 -11.93
CA ALA A 94 -11.93 14.63 -10.49
C ALA A 94 -11.28 13.51 -9.67
N ALA A 95 -11.51 12.24 -10.02
CA ALA A 95 -10.85 11.10 -9.38
C ALA A 95 -9.32 11.21 -9.47
N LYS A 96 -8.79 11.39 -10.69
CA LYS A 96 -7.36 11.55 -10.93
C LYS A 96 -6.76 12.74 -10.18
N ASN A 97 -7.50 13.85 -10.09
CA ASN A 97 -7.07 15.01 -9.33
C ASN A 97 -6.94 14.71 -7.83
N VAL A 98 -7.90 14.01 -7.22
CA VAL A 98 -7.82 13.61 -5.81
C VAL A 98 -6.61 12.70 -5.56
N LEU A 99 -6.39 11.69 -6.40
CA LEU A 99 -5.24 10.79 -6.27
C LEU A 99 -3.89 11.54 -6.44
N LYS A 100 -3.82 12.49 -7.38
CA LYS A 100 -2.64 13.34 -7.55
C LYS A 100 -2.39 14.25 -6.33
N LEU A 101 -3.44 14.81 -5.74
CA LEU A 101 -3.32 15.61 -4.51
C LEU A 101 -2.88 14.74 -3.32
N ASN A 102 -3.33 13.48 -3.26
CA ASN A 102 -2.86 12.51 -2.28
C ASN A 102 -1.35 12.25 -2.45
N ASP A 103 -0.88 12.01 -3.67
CA ASP A 103 0.56 11.86 -3.96
C ASP A 103 1.39 13.09 -3.57
N ALA A 104 0.87 14.29 -3.84
CA ALA A 104 1.53 15.54 -3.46
C ALA A 104 1.66 15.66 -1.94
N ALA A 105 0.61 15.33 -1.19
CA ALA A 105 0.63 15.35 0.27
C ALA A 105 1.64 14.36 0.85
N TYR A 106 1.74 13.15 0.29
CA TYR A 106 2.78 12.20 0.68
C TYR A 106 4.18 12.76 0.41
N LYS A 107 4.43 13.28 -0.80
CA LYS A 107 5.73 13.87 -1.16
C LYS A 107 6.13 15.01 -0.22
N ASP A 108 5.19 15.87 0.16
CA ASP A 108 5.45 16.95 1.10
C ASP A 108 5.70 16.44 2.52
N GLY A 109 4.98 15.40 2.96
CA GLY A 109 5.27 14.70 4.21
C GLY A 109 6.68 14.12 4.23
N GLU A 110 7.12 13.48 3.15
CA GLU A 110 8.45 12.88 3.03
C GLU A 110 9.59 13.91 3.09
N LYS A 111 9.39 15.13 2.56
CA LYS A 111 10.41 16.21 2.61
C LYS A 111 10.75 16.63 4.04
N ASN A 112 9.80 16.49 4.95
CA ASN A 112 9.96 16.85 6.36
C ASN A 112 10.62 15.73 7.18
N MET A 113 10.92 14.58 6.58
CA MET A 113 11.56 13.46 7.25
C MET A 113 13.08 13.52 7.07
N LYS A 114 13.82 13.51 8.18
CA LYS A 114 15.27 13.35 8.16
C LYS A 114 15.62 11.88 7.93
N LYS A 115 15.97 11.51 6.68
CA LYS A 115 16.43 10.16 6.36
C LYS A 115 17.90 10.01 6.74
N VAL A 116 18.20 9.04 7.60
CA VAL A 116 19.57 8.63 7.91
C VAL A 116 19.98 7.55 6.90
N PRO A 117 21.03 7.76 6.09
CA PRO A 117 21.45 6.77 5.11
C PRO A 117 21.99 5.53 5.81
N ILE A 118 21.59 4.35 5.33
CA ILE A 118 22.17 3.08 5.76
C ILE A 118 23.58 2.98 5.15
N SER A 119 24.61 2.91 5.99
CA SER A 119 26.00 2.87 5.53
C SER A 119 26.93 2.00 6.36
N THR A 120 26.59 1.66 7.61
CA THR A 120 27.41 0.74 8.41
C THR A 120 27.30 -0.68 7.85
N LYS A 121 28.38 -1.45 7.94
CA LYS A 121 28.44 -2.81 7.38
C LYS A 121 27.31 -3.68 7.92
N GLU A 122 27.09 -3.67 9.22
CA GLU A 122 26.04 -4.45 9.90
C GLU A 122 24.65 -4.07 9.41
N ALA A 123 24.39 -2.78 9.20
CA ALA A 123 23.09 -2.33 8.71
C ALA A 123 22.89 -2.66 7.23
N CYS A 124 23.96 -2.67 6.42
CA CYS A 124 23.95 -3.11 5.04
C CYS A 124 23.71 -4.62 4.91
N GLU A 125 24.29 -5.43 5.80
CA GLU A 125 24.01 -6.87 5.90
C GLU A 125 22.55 -7.12 6.31
N GLY A 126 22.04 -6.35 7.29
CA GLY A 126 20.64 -6.39 7.69
C GLY A 126 19.69 -6.02 6.55
N LEU A 127 20.01 -4.96 5.80
CA LEU A 127 19.25 -4.57 4.61
C LEU A 127 19.22 -5.71 3.58
N LEU A 128 20.37 -6.28 3.25
CA LEU A 128 20.48 -7.39 2.31
C LEU A 128 19.64 -8.61 2.74
N ALA A 129 19.67 -8.96 4.03
CA ALA A 129 18.87 -10.06 4.58
C ALA A 129 17.36 -9.77 4.52
N SER A 130 16.96 -8.51 4.68
CA SER A 130 15.55 -8.11 4.68
C SER A 130 14.91 -8.07 3.30
N MET A 131 15.70 -7.95 2.22
CA MET A 131 15.20 -7.76 0.86
C MET A 131 14.27 -8.88 0.39
N ASN A 132 14.51 -10.14 0.79
CA ASN A 132 13.61 -11.25 0.46
C ASN A 132 12.21 -11.05 1.04
N ARG A 133 12.14 -10.73 2.34
CA ARG A 133 10.85 -10.45 2.99
C ARG A 133 10.16 -9.25 2.37
N THR A 134 10.90 -8.17 2.10
CA THR A 134 10.31 -6.98 1.50
C THR A 134 9.83 -7.23 0.07
N GLU A 135 10.50 -8.10 -0.70
CA GLU A 135 10.01 -8.58 -2.00
C GLU A 135 8.64 -9.25 -1.86
N ASP A 136 8.55 -10.27 -0.99
CA ASP A 136 7.33 -11.03 -0.76
C ASP A 136 6.17 -10.15 -0.29
N ASP A 137 6.46 -9.22 0.64
CA ASP A 137 5.48 -8.26 1.16
C ASP A 137 4.97 -7.34 0.05
N MET A 138 5.86 -6.79 -0.80
CA MET A 138 5.44 -5.89 -1.88
C MET A 138 4.67 -6.64 -2.96
N VAL A 139 5.11 -7.84 -3.34
CA VAL A 139 4.39 -8.72 -4.28
C VAL A 139 2.99 -9.01 -3.75
N THR A 140 2.87 -9.37 -2.47
CA THR A 140 1.58 -9.67 -1.83
C THR A 140 0.66 -8.45 -1.84
N LEU A 141 1.16 -7.28 -1.45
CA LEU A 141 0.39 -6.04 -1.46
C LEU A 141 -0.07 -5.67 -2.88
N LEU A 142 0.80 -5.78 -3.88
CA LEU A 142 0.42 -5.51 -5.27
C LEU A 142 -0.62 -6.49 -5.78
N GLN A 143 -0.50 -7.78 -5.47
CA GLN A 143 -1.52 -8.78 -5.83
C GLN A 143 -2.88 -8.47 -5.22
N GLN A 144 -2.93 -7.92 -4.00
CA GLN A 144 -4.18 -7.47 -3.39
C GLN A 144 -4.84 -6.33 -4.19
N THR A 145 -4.05 -5.46 -4.81
CA THR A 145 -4.60 -4.38 -5.66
C THR A 145 -5.24 -4.89 -6.95
N LEU A 146 -4.87 -6.09 -7.40
CA LEU A 146 -5.40 -6.74 -8.60
C LEU A 146 -6.72 -7.48 -8.35
N LEU A 147 -7.18 -7.55 -7.10
CA LEU A 147 -8.44 -8.21 -6.80
C LEU A 147 -9.63 -7.42 -7.34
N PRO A 148 -10.64 -8.11 -7.91
CA PRO A 148 -11.90 -7.49 -8.27
C PRO A 148 -12.59 -6.89 -7.03
N GLU A 149 -13.31 -5.79 -7.23
CA GLU A 149 -14.03 -5.09 -6.16
C GLU A 149 -14.99 -6.03 -5.40
N SER A 150 -15.66 -6.94 -6.11
CA SER A 150 -16.58 -7.93 -5.51
C SER A 150 -15.89 -8.86 -4.51
N VAL A 151 -14.63 -9.21 -4.76
CA VAL A 151 -13.82 -10.05 -3.85
C VAL A 151 -13.41 -9.24 -2.63
N ILE A 152 -13.02 -7.97 -2.81
CA ILE A 152 -12.63 -7.07 -1.73
C ILE A 152 -13.81 -6.84 -0.78
N ARG A 153 -14.99 -6.51 -1.31
CA ARG A 153 -16.23 -6.33 -0.54
C ARG A 153 -16.59 -7.56 0.28
N LYS A 154 -16.60 -8.74 -0.37
CA LYS A 154 -16.91 -10.00 0.32
C LYS A 154 -15.97 -10.25 1.51
N ARG A 155 -14.67 -9.96 1.37
CA ARG A 155 -13.71 -10.12 2.46
C ARG A 155 -13.98 -9.15 3.62
N SER A 156 -14.39 -7.91 3.31
CA SER A 156 -14.80 -6.95 4.34
C SER A 156 -16.04 -7.43 5.09
N ASP A 157 -17.08 -7.86 4.36
CA ASP A 157 -18.32 -8.38 4.95
C ASP A 157 -18.08 -9.61 5.84
N ASP A 158 -17.20 -10.52 5.41
CA ASP A 158 -16.87 -11.73 6.16
C ASP A 158 -16.06 -11.39 7.43
N ALA A 159 -15.18 -10.37 7.38
CA ALA A 159 -14.45 -9.88 8.54
C ALA A 159 -15.40 -9.23 9.57
N ASP A 160 -16.31 -8.37 9.12
CA ASP A 160 -17.30 -7.71 9.99
C ASP A 160 -18.21 -8.73 10.69
N LYS A 161 -18.65 -9.78 9.97
CA LYS A 161 -19.42 -10.88 10.55
C LYS A 161 -18.62 -11.67 11.58
N ALA A 162 -17.33 -11.92 11.32
CA ALA A 162 -16.47 -12.63 12.27
C ALA A 162 -16.24 -11.81 13.55
N GLU A 163 -16.08 -10.49 13.44
CA GLU A 163 -15.96 -9.59 14.59
C GLU A 163 -17.27 -9.44 15.37
N GLY A 164 -18.41 -9.35 14.67
CA GLY A 164 -19.74 -9.35 15.27
C GLY A 164 -19.99 -10.60 16.11
N LYS A 165 -19.67 -11.78 15.56
CA LYS A 165 -19.75 -13.07 16.29
C LYS A 165 -18.86 -13.11 17.51
N LYS A 166 -17.62 -12.59 17.44
CA LYS A 166 -16.70 -12.51 18.59
C LYS A 166 -17.25 -11.60 19.70
N LYS A 167 -17.85 -10.45 19.34
CA LYS A 167 -18.46 -9.52 20.30
C LYS A 167 -19.74 -10.08 20.93
N GLU A 168 -20.53 -10.86 20.19
CA GLU A 168 -21.74 -11.49 20.69
C GLU A 168 -21.44 -12.66 21.65
N SER A 169 -20.39 -13.44 21.38
CA SER A 169 -19.90 -14.50 22.27
C SER A 169 -19.19 -14.00 23.55
N ALA A 170 -18.92 -12.70 23.66
CA ALA A 170 -18.20 -12.09 24.77
C ALA A 170 -19.10 -11.32 25.77
N LYS A 171 -20.43 -11.35 25.60
CA LYS A 171 -21.35 -10.82 26.62
C LYS A 171 -21.44 -11.81 27.80
N PRO A 172 -21.06 -11.43 29.03
CA PRO A 172 -21.21 -12.30 30.20
C PRO A 172 -22.70 -12.53 30.51
N ASP A 173 -23.05 -13.77 30.83
CA ASP A 173 -24.34 -14.16 31.42
C ASP A 173 -24.56 -13.44 32.77
N GLU A 174 -25.04 -12.21 32.73
CA GLU A 174 -25.52 -11.49 33.92
C GLU A 174 -26.98 -11.90 34.24
N LYS A 175 -27.22 -13.21 34.38
CA LYS A 175 -28.45 -13.77 34.94
C LYS A 175 -28.16 -15.08 35.68
N LYS A 176 -27.49 -14.98 36.83
CA LYS A 176 -27.65 -15.94 37.94
C LYS A 176 -27.05 -15.37 39.22
N LYS A 177 -27.85 -14.58 39.96
CA LYS A 177 -27.85 -14.48 41.43
C LYS A 177 -29.00 -13.57 41.90
N ALA A 178 -30.17 -14.18 41.98
CA ALA A 178 -31.34 -13.83 42.80
C ALA A 178 -32.24 -15.07 42.66
N GLU A 179 -32.59 -15.86 43.67
CA GLU A 179 -32.42 -15.86 45.13
C GLU A 179 -32.13 -17.31 45.58
#